data_AF-T2SWN2-F1
#
_entry.id   AF-T2SWN2-F1
#
_cell.length_a   1.000
_cell.length_b   1.000
_cell.length_c   1.000
_cell.angle_alpha   90.00
_cell.angle_beta   90.00
_cell.angle_gamma   90.00
#
_symmetry.space_group_name_H-M   'P 1'
#
loop_
_entity.id
_entity.type
_entity.pdbx_description
1 polymer ?
#
loop_
_entity_poly.entity_id
_entity_poly.type
_entity_poly.pdbx_seq_one_letter_code
_entity_poly.pdbx_strand_id
1 'polypeptide(L)'
;MKKKFLSLTLGSLLVSALSAEDNGFFVSAGYQIGESAQMVKNTKGIQDLSDSYERLNNLLTNYSVLNALIRQSADPNAINNARGNLNASAKNLINDKKNSPAYQAVLLALN
;
A
#
# COMPACT_ATOMS: atom_id res chain seq x y z
N MET A 1 37.21 -8.07 -13.35
CA MET A 1 35.86 -8.48 -13.81
C MET A 1 35.02 -7.21 -13.96
N LYS A 2 35.02 -6.51 -15.11
CA LYS A 2 33.98 -6.50 -16.17
C LYS A 2 32.54 -6.66 -15.63
N LYS A 3 31.72 -5.59 -15.59
CA LYS A 3 30.55 -5.27 -16.47
C LYS A 3 29.28 -5.11 -15.59
N LYS A 4 28.29 -4.22 -15.78
CA LYS A 4 27.79 -3.39 -16.90
C LYS A 4 27.09 -2.14 -16.31
N PHE A 5 27.30 -0.97 -16.90
CA PHE A 5 26.34 0.14 -16.84
C PHE A 5 25.17 -0.21 -17.77
N LEU A 6 23.95 -0.31 -17.25
CA LEU A 6 22.74 -0.49 -18.05
C LEU A 6 22.13 0.88 -18.34
N SER A 7 22.79 1.65 -19.21
CA SER A 7 22.17 2.79 -19.89
C SER A 7 21.31 2.22 -21.02
N LEU A 8 20.00 2.17 -20.81
CA LEU A 8 19.05 1.79 -21.85
C LEU A 8 18.75 3.04 -22.68
N THR A 9 19.52 3.19 -23.75
CA THR A 9 19.44 4.29 -24.73
C THR A 9 18.01 4.51 -25.23
N LEU A 10 17.53 5.71 -24.97
CA LEU A 10 16.27 6.34 -25.39
C LEU A 10 16.26 6.66 -26.91
N GLY A 11 16.61 5.68 -27.77
CA GLY A 11 17.08 5.98 -29.13
C GLY A 11 16.33 5.38 -30.33
N SER A 12 15.22 4.65 -30.15
CA SER A 12 14.69 3.82 -31.26
C SER A 12 13.19 3.97 -31.53
N LEU A 13 12.66 5.20 -31.60
CA LEU A 13 11.24 5.40 -31.94
C LEU A 13 10.99 6.58 -32.92
N LEU A 14 11.78 6.71 -33.99
CA LEU A 14 11.56 7.75 -35.02
C LEU A 14 11.39 7.22 -36.46
N VAL A 15 11.17 5.92 -36.67
CA VAL A 15 10.91 5.37 -38.01
C VAL A 15 9.49 4.81 -38.07
N SER A 16 8.48 5.70 -38.10
CA SER A 16 7.09 5.34 -38.42
C SER A 16 6.25 6.57 -38.83
N ALA A 17 6.77 7.43 -39.71
CA ALA A 17 5.98 8.52 -40.30
C ALA A 17 6.14 8.64 -41.83
N LEU A 18 6.60 7.58 -42.49
CA LEU A 18 6.63 7.48 -43.96
C LEU A 18 5.43 6.66 -44.45
N SER A 19 4.23 7.15 -44.16
CA SER A 19 3.00 6.76 -44.86
C SER A 19 2.14 8.02 -45.01
N ALA A 20 2.73 8.99 -45.70
CA ALA A 20 1.99 10.03 -46.38
C ALA A 20 1.44 9.41 -47.67
N GLU A 21 0.30 8.73 -47.58
CA GLU A 21 -0.51 8.43 -48.74
C GLU A 21 -1.89 9.03 -48.50
N ASP A 22 -2.07 10.18 -49.14
CA ASP A 22 -3.28 10.60 -49.82
C ASP A 22 -4.59 10.64 -49.00
N ASN A 23 -5.00 11.86 -48.61
CA ASN A 23 -6.39 12.36 -48.55
C ASN A 23 -6.44 13.65 -47.70
N GLY A 24 -6.10 14.77 -48.34
CA GLY A 24 -5.92 16.10 -47.75
C GLY A 24 -7.19 16.87 -47.31
N PHE A 25 -8.13 16.25 -46.59
CA PHE A 25 -9.32 16.95 -46.08
C PHE A 25 -9.52 16.91 -44.55
N PHE A 26 -8.76 16.11 -43.79
CA PHE A 26 -9.01 15.92 -42.34
C PHE A 26 -7.87 16.34 -41.39
N VAL A 27 -6.76 16.88 -41.91
CA VAL A 27 -5.52 17.01 -41.13
C VAL A 27 -5.54 18.16 -40.11
N SER A 28 -6.37 19.20 -40.27
CA SER A 28 -6.39 20.33 -39.33
C SER A 28 -7.35 20.18 -38.14
N ALA A 29 -8.42 19.39 -38.27
CA ALA A 29 -9.32 19.05 -37.16
C ALA A 29 -8.90 17.74 -36.45
N GLY A 30 -8.37 16.77 -37.20
CA GLY A 30 -7.96 15.46 -36.66
C GLY A 30 -6.65 15.48 -35.87
N TYR A 31 -5.75 16.46 -36.08
CA TYR A 31 -4.54 16.58 -35.27
C TYR A 31 -4.86 17.04 -33.84
N GLN A 32 -5.69 18.08 -33.69
CA GLN A 32 -6.09 18.59 -32.39
C GLN A 32 -7.03 17.62 -31.66
N ILE A 33 -7.92 16.92 -32.38
CA ILE A 33 -8.83 15.90 -31.84
C ILE A 33 -8.11 14.56 -31.59
N GLY A 34 -7.16 14.17 -32.44
CA GLY A 34 -6.38 12.94 -32.32
C GLY A 34 -5.37 13.01 -31.18
N GLU A 35 -4.70 14.15 -31.01
CA GLU A 35 -3.80 14.38 -29.88
C GLU A 35 -4.57 14.46 -28.56
N SER A 36 -5.71 15.15 -28.51
CA SER A 36 -6.53 15.21 -27.30
C SER A 36 -7.28 13.91 -26.99
N ALA A 37 -7.79 13.15 -27.97
CA ALA A 37 -8.39 11.84 -27.74
C ALA A 37 -7.35 10.78 -27.33
N GLN A 38 -6.13 10.87 -27.87
CA GLN A 38 -5.01 10.03 -27.45
C GLN A 38 -4.53 10.43 -26.05
N MET A 39 -4.46 11.73 -25.73
CA MET A 39 -4.13 12.19 -24.38
C MET A 39 -5.19 11.74 -23.38
N VAL A 40 -6.49 11.83 -23.70
CA VAL A 40 -7.58 11.36 -22.83
C VAL A 40 -7.57 9.84 -22.63
N LYS A 41 -7.28 9.06 -23.68
CA LYS A 41 -7.09 7.61 -23.57
C LYS A 41 -5.83 7.24 -22.78
N ASN A 42 -4.72 7.95 -23.00
CA ASN A 42 -3.48 7.77 -22.27
C ASN A 42 -3.67 8.16 -20.78
N THR A 43 -4.40 9.23 -20.47
CA THR A 43 -4.70 9.64 -19.09
C THR A 43 -5.58 8.60 -18.40
N LYS A 44 -6.62 8.04 -19.07
CA LYS A 44 -7.41 6.94 -18.52
C LYS A 44 -6.58 5.68 -18.30
N GLY A 45 -5.75 5.28 -19.27
CA GLY A 45 -4.85 4.14 -19.10
C GLY A 45 -3.79 4.34 -18.01
N ILE A 46 -3.28 5.57 -17.85
CA ILE A 46 -2.36 5.94 -16.77
C ILE A 46 -3.09 5.97 -15.42
N GLN A 47 -4.34 6.40 -15.38
CA GLN A 47 -5.18 6.37 -14.17
C GLN A 47 -5.47 4.94 -13.75
N ASP A 48 -5.91 4.07 -14.66
CA ASP A 48 -6.14 2.64 -14.38
C ASP A 48 -4.86 1.93 -13.92
N LEU A 49 -3.71 2.30 -14.52
CA LEU A 49 -2.41 1.80 -14.11
C LEU A 49 -2.03 2.30 -12.71
N SER A 50 -2.22 3.59 -12.42
CA SER A 50 -1.99 4.18 -11.10
C SER A 50 -2.86 3.51 -10.03
N ASP A 51 -4.15 3.34 -10.30
CA ASP A 51 -5.09 2.67 -9.40
C ASP A 51 -4.71 1.20 -9.18
N SER A 52 -4.13 0.55 -10.19
CA SER A 52 -3.60 -0.81 -10.08
C SER A 52 -2.34 -0.87 -9.24
N TYR A 53 -1.42 0.09 -9.37
CA TYR A 53 -0.24 0.21 -8.53
C TYR A 53 -0.59 0.51 -7.08
N GLU A 54 -1.58 1.38 -6.83
CA GLU A 54 -2.04 1.69 -5.48
C GLU A 54 -2.66 0.45 -4.82
N ARG A 55 -3.51 -0.28 -5.54
CA ARG A 55 -4.07 -1.56 -5.07
C ARG A 55 -2.98 -2.59 -4.76
N LEU A 56 -1.96 -2.70 -5.61
CA LEU A 56 -0.83 -3.61 -5.38
C LEU A 56 0.00 -3.19 -4.15
N ASN A 57 0.27 -1.89 -4.01
CA ASN A 57 1.01 -1.36 -2.87
C ASN A 57 0.27 -1.61 -1.54
N ASN A 58 -1.04 -1.38 -1.54
CA ASN A 58 -1.89 -1.67 -0.39
C ASN A 58 -1.91 -3.17 -0.08
N LEU A 59 -1.98 -4.03 -1.10
CA LEU A 59 -1.90 -5.48 -0.91
C LEU A 59 -0.58 -5.90 -0.28
N LEU A 60 0.55 -5.42 -0.81
CA LEU A 60 1.89 -5.74 -0.31
C LEU A 60 2.09 -5.26 1.14
N THR A 61 1.58 -4.06 1.45
CA THR A 61 1.61 -3.51 2.81
C THR A 61 0.82 -4.40 3.77
N ASN A 62 -0.41 -4.80 3.40
CA ASN A 62 -1.24 -5.70 4.20
C ASN A 62 -0.58 -7.07 4.41
N TYR A 63 0.05 -7.64 3.37
CA TYR A 63 0.80 -8.89 3.51
C TYR A 63 1.98 -8.78 4.47
N SER A 64 2.71 -7.66 4.43
CA SER A 64 3.83 -7.42 5.34
C SER A 64 3.38 -7.35 6.80
N VAL A 65 2.29 -6.62 7.07
CA VAL A 65 1.65 -6.55 8.39
C VAL A 65 1.19 -7.94 8.84
N LEU A 66 0.48 -8.67 7.97
CA LEU A 66 -0.02 -10.00 8.28
C LEU A 66 1.13 -10.97 8.59
N ASN A 67 2.21 -10.93 7.82
CA ASN A 67 3.38 -11.77 8.07
C ASN A 67 4.03 -11.45 9.43
N ALA A 68 4.14 -10.16 9.79
CA ALA A 68 4.63 -9.76 11.10
C ALA A 68 3.72 -10.28 12.24
N LEU A 69 2.39 -10.16 12.08
CA LEU A 69 1.41 -10.64 13.05
C LEU A 69 1.45 -12.16 13.20
N ILE A 70 1.57 -12.92 12.10
CA ILE A 70 1.72 -14.39 12.16
C ILE A 70 2.98 -14.74 12.93
N ARG A 71 4.10 -14.08 12.64
CA ARG A 71 5.38 -14.35 13.30
C ARG A 71 5.34 -14.03 14.79
N GLN A 72 4.68 -12.93 15.18
CA GLN A 72 4.47 -12.57 16.59
C GLN A 72 3.51 -13.54 17.29
N SER A 73 2.43 -13.93 16.61
CA SER A 73 1.42 -14.86 17.15
C SER A 73 1.92 -16.29 17.23
N ALA A 74 2.95 -16.64 16.48
CA ALA A 74 3.62 -17.94 16.52
C ALA A 74 4.82 -17.98 17.48
N ASP A 75 5.27 -16.84 18.02
CA ASP A 75 6.37 -16.79 18.98
C ASP A 75 5.89 -17.23 20.39
N PRO A 76 6.31 -18.41 20.89
CA PRO A 76 5.85 -18.91 22.19
C PRO A 76 6.21 -17.98 23.35
N ASN A 77 7.30 -17.20 23.24
CA ASN A 77 7.71 -16.26 24.28
C ASN A 77 6.75 -15.07 24.34
N ALA A 78 6.43 -14.46 23.19
CA ALA A 78 5.45 -13.39 23.09
C ALA A 78 4.09 -13.81 23.66
N ILE A 79 3.62 -15.02 23.31
CA ILE A 79 2.36 -15.58 23.81
C ILE A 79 2.41 -15.78 25.34
N ASN A 80 3.48 -16.39 25.87
CA ASN A 80 3.59 -16.64 27.29
C ASN A 80 3.73 -15.36 28.11
N ASN A 81 4.45 -14.36 27.60
CA ASN A 81 4.56 -13.05 28.25
C ASN A 81 3.21 -12.33 28.28
N ALA A 82 2.48 -12.31 27.16
CA ALA A 82 1.14 -11.74 27.12
C ALA A 82 0.19 -12.44 28.11
N ARG A 83 0.21 -13.78 28.15
CA ARG A 83 -0.58 -14.57 29.09
C ARG A 83 -0.21 -14.29 30.55
N GLY A 84 1.08 -14.19 30.86
CA GLY A 84 1.58 -13.84 32.19
C GLY A 84 1.09 -12.47 32.65
N ASN A 85 1.19 -11.47 31.78
CA ASN A 85 0.74 -10.10 32.04
C ASN A 85 -0.78 -10.03 32.27
N LEU A 86 -1.57 -10.74 31.46
CA LEU A 86 -3.03 -10.81 31.63
C LEU A 86 -3.41 -11.47 32.94
N ASN A 87 -2.75 -12.58 33.30
CA ASN A 87 -3.00 -13.27 34.57
C ASN A 87 -2.63 -12.40 35.78
N ALA A 88 -1.50 -11.70 35.72
CA ALA A 88 -1.10 -10.75 36.77
C ALA A 88 -2.10 -9.58 36.88
N SER A 89 -2.53 -9.02 35.75
CA SER A 89 -3.53 -7.95 35.70
C SER A 89 -4.87 -8.39 36.29
N ALA A 90 -5.34 -9.59 35.94
CA ALA A 90 -6.58 -10.14 36.49
C ALA A 90 -6.50 -10.37 38.00
N LYS A 91 -5.36 -10.90 38.49
CA LYS A 91 -5.12 -11.05 39.93
C LYS A 91 -5.12 -9.71 40.65
N ASN A 92 -4.42 -8.71 40.09
CA ASN A 92 -4.40 -7.37 40.66
C ASN A 92 -5.79 -6.73 40.65
N LEU A 93 -6.60 -6.98 39.63
CA LEU A 93 -7.95 -6.43 39.52
C LEU A 93 -8.92 -6.99 40.58
N ILE A 94 -8.84 -8.29 40.87
CA ILE A 94 -9.84 -8.99 41.70
C ILE A 94 -9.38 -9.22 43.14
N ASN A 95 -8.10 -9.57 43.35
CA ASN A 95 -7.61 -10.07 44.63
C ASN A 95 -6.80 -9.03 45.42
N ASP A 96 -6.32 -7.97 44.77
CA ASP A 96 -5.63 -6.88 45.44
C ASP A 96 -6.64 -5.75 45.74
N LYS A 97 -6.45 -5.03 46.84
CA LYS A 97 -7.23 -3.83 47.17
C LYS A 97 -6.43 -2.56 46.91
N LYS A 98 -5.12 -2.60 47.15
CA LYS A 98 -4.24 -1.44 47.01
C LYS A 98 -3.93 -1.16 45.55
N ASN A 99 -3.61 -2.20 44.79
CA ASN A 99 -3.21 -2.07 43.39
C ASN A 99 -4.34 -2.39 42.40
N SER A 100 -5.55 -2.71 42.87
CA SER A 100 -6.69 -2.96 42.00
C SER A 100 -7.30 -1.65 41.51
N PRO A 101 -7.28 -1.37 40.19
CA PRO A 101 -7.99 -0.22 39.65
C PRO A 101 -9.50 -0.31 39.89
N ALA A 102 -10.08 -1.52 39.85
CA ALA A 102 -11.51 -1.72 40.09
C ALA A 102 -11.90 -1.41 41.54
N TYR A 103 -11.12 -1.90 42.51
CA TYR A 103 -11.38 -1.61 43.91
C TYR A 103 -11.25 -0.11 44.19
N GLN A 104 -10.21 0.54 43.66
CA GLN A 104 -10.00 1.97 43.81
C GLN A 104 -11.11 2.78 43.15
N ALA A 105 -11.60 2.38 41.97
CA ALA A 105 -12.71 3.04 41.29
C ALA A 105 -14.02 2.95 42.10
N VAL A 106 -14.34 1.79 42.67
CA VAL A 106 -15.53 1.62 43.52
C VAL A 106 -15.39 2.41 44.82
N LEU A 107 -14.23 2.35 45.47
CA LEU A 107 -13.96 3.12 46.68
C LEU A 107 -14.11 4.62 46.43
N LEU A 108 -13.60 5.13 45.31
CA LEU A 108 -13.75 6.53 44.94
C LEU A 108 -15.22 6.92 44.70
N ALA A 109 -16.03 6.04 44.12
CA ALA A 109 -17.44 6.31 43.88
C ALA A 109 -18.31 6.27 45.16
N LEU A 110 -17.83 5.63 46.21
CA LEU A 110 -18.52 5.49 47.50
C LEU A 110 -18.11 6.54 48.53
N ASN A 111 -17.01 7.26 48.30
CA ASN A 111 -16.53 8.36 49.16
C ASN A 111 -17.03 9.71 48.63
#